data_AF-H6N6X6-F1
#
_entry.id   AF-H6N6X6-F1
#
_cell.length_a   1.000
_cell.length_b   1.000
_cell.length_c   1.000
_cell.angle_alpha   90.00
_cell.angle_beta   90.00
_cell.angle_gamma   90.00
#
_symmetry.space_group_name_H-M   'P 1'
#
loop_
_entity.id
_entity.type
_entity.pdbx_description
1 polymer ?
#
loop_
_entity_poly.entity_id
_entity_poly.type
_entity_poly.pdbx_seq_one_letter_code
_entity_poly.pdbx_strand_id
1 'polypeptide(L)'
;MIVQDAGSFIASFLPVSVLIWLLWYTQKQKNEKRNRRSGLGRKGKKDHLWHIVKEWMRINGISGLEIEKVRAFERPKPHELHKFMEKTSNFKARALAKEQGVKYKRPEIPDRYPQEDYFEALEEETKLLNKHLFFPCVNSYKSHRADAIKKKDYDLQNRKRYLIVFKTRNSKTGEISRWISLDAELFPNTDPDSKYKDKVVINKETDYEQELSWMLPLQVEKDRDSKKR
;
A
#
# COMPACT_ATOMS: atom_id res chain seq x y z
N MET A 1 23.15 -3.31 63.52
CA MET A 1 22.50 -4.41 62.77
C MET A 1 21.25 -3.88 62.08
N ILE A 2 21.36 -3.40 60.83
CA ILE A 2 20.21 -3.04 59.97
C ILE A 2 20.61 -3.41 58.54
N VAL A 3 20.63 -4.70 58.21
CA VAL A 3 20.95 -5.17 56.84
C VAL A 3 19.99 -6.27 56.36
N GLN A 4 18.98 -6.67 57.15
CA GLN A 4 18.17 -7.86 56.80
C GLN A 4 16.84 -7.59 56.06
N ASP A 5 16.36 -6.35 55.92
CA ASP A 5 15.04 -6.10 55.30
C ASP A 5 15.04 -5.59 53.85
N ALA A 6 16.22 -5.31 53.27
CA ALA A 6 16.29 -4.80 51.90
C ALA A 6 15.90 -5.86 50.83
N GLY A 7 16.07 -7.15 51.14
CA GLY A 7 15.79 -8.24 50.19
C GLY A 7 14.29 -8.50 49.94
N SER A 8 13.46 -8.32 50.97
CA SER A 8 12.00 -8.53 50.88
C SER A 8 11.33 -7.47 50.00
N PHE A 9 11.80 -6.22 50.12
CA PHE A 9 11.26 -5.11 49.32
C PHE A 9 11.53 -5.33 47.82
N ILE A 10 12.77 -5.66 47.44
CA ILE A 10 13.17 -5.88 46.03
C ILE A 10 12.44 -7.09 45.40
N ALA A 11 12.23 -8.16 46.16
CA ALA A 11 11.54 -9.36 45.68
C ALA A 11 10.08 -9.07 45.28
N SER A 12 9.44 -8.09 45.90
CA SER A 12 8.05 -7.69 45.58
C SER A 12 7.92 -6.86 44.29
N PHE A 13 8.98 -6.13 43.87
CA PHE A 13 8.96 -5.31 42.65
C PHE A 13 9.37 -6.08 41.38
N LEU A 14 10.10 -7.19 41.52
CA LEU A 14 10.48 -8.06 40.40
C LEU A 14 9.30 -8.50 39.50
N PRO A 15 8.19 -9.05 40.03
CA PRO A 15 7.07 -9.43 39.18
C PRO A 15 6.38 -8.22 38.51
N VAL A 16 6.29 -7.08 39.20
CA VAL A 16 5.68 -5.85 38.66
C VAL A 16 6.52 -5.28 37.52
N SER A 17 7.84 -5.22 37.69
CA SER A 17 8.77 -4.74 36.66
C SER A 17 8.78 -5.62 35.40
N VAL A 18 8.72 -6.95 35.56
CA VAL A 18 8.59 -7.89 34.44
C VAL A 18 7.28 -7.67 33.67
N LEU A 19 6.17 -7.43 34.38
CA LEU A 19 4.87 -7.18 33.77
C LEU A 19 4.84 -5.86 32.99
N ILE A 20 5.41 -4.79 33.56
CA ILE A 20 5.57 -3.49 32.89
C ILE A 20 6.44 -3.66 31.63
N TRP A 21 7.54 -4.39 31.71
CA TRP A 21 8.41 -4.66 30.56
C TRP A 21 7.70 -5.47 29.47
N LEU A 22 6.90 -6.48 29.82
CA LEU A 22 6.09 -7.26 28.88
C LEU A 22 5.02 -6.41 28.18
N LEU A 23 4.32 -5.55 28.92
CA LEU A 23 3.34 -4.62 28.36
C LEU A 23 4.02 -3.61 27.42
N TRP A 24 5.16 -3.06 27.82
CA TRP A 24 5.94 -2.16 26.97
C TRP A 24 6.46 -2.87 25.72
N TYR A 25 6.99 -4.08 25.85
CA TYR A 25 7.51 -4.88 24.73
C TYR A 25 6.40 -5.24 23.73
N THR A 26 5.23 -5.66 24.21
CA THR A 26 4.08 -5.97 23.34
C THR A 26 3.51 -4.73 22.68
N GLN A 27 3.46 -3.58 23.38
CA GLN A 27 3.09 -2.30 22.79
C GLN A 27 4.12 -1.84 21.75
N LYS A 28 5.42 -1.98 22.03
CA LYS A 28 6.51 -1.68 21.10
C LYS A 28 6.43 -2.55 19.85
N GLN A 29 6.22 -3.86 19.99
CA GLN A 29 6.00 -4.79 18.88
C GLN A 29 4.76 -4.41 18.05
N LYS A 30 3.65 -4.01 18.69
CA LYS A 30 2.44 -3.51 17.99
C LYS A 30 2.71 -2.18 17.27
N ASN A 31 3.47 -1.28 17.87
CA ASN A 31 3.84 0.01 17.29
C ASN A 31 4.85 -0.13 16.15
N GLU A 32 5.83 -1.02 16.27
CA GLU A 32 6.75 -1.40 15.20
C GLU A 32 6.03 -2.08 14.06
N LYS A 33 5.11 -3.04 14.31
CA LYS A 33 4.26 -3.62 13.25
C LYS A 33 3.37 -2.56 12.60
N ARG A 34 2.85 -1.59 13.37
CA ARG A 34 2.14 -0.43 12.85
C ARG A 34 3.06 0.47 12.00
N ASN A 35 4.30 0.69 12.40
CA ASN A 35 5.27 1.55 11.70
C ASN A 35 5.92 0.86 10.50
N ARG A 36 6.03 -0.47 10.52
CA ARG A 36 6.41 -1.36 9.41
C ARG A 36 5.30 -1.53 8.37
N ARG A 37 4.09 -1.01 8.61
CA ARG A 37 3.12 -0.74 7.52
C ARG A 37 3.63 0.43 6.69
N SER A 38 4.73 0.20 5.99
CA SER A 38 5.26 1.01 4.91
C SER A 38 4.27 0.92 3.75
N GLY A 39 3.39 1.90 3.64
CA GLY A 39 2.51 2.01 2.48
C GLY A 39 2.09 3.45 2.23
N LEU A 40 1.77 3.76 0.96
CA LEU A 40 1.16 5.02 0.57
C LEU A 40 -0.17 5.19 1.34
N GLY A 41 -0.35 6.30 2.07
CA GLY A 41 -1.64 6.64 2.69
C GLY A 41 -1.72 6.84 4.22
N ARG A 42 -0.62 6.84 4.98
CA ARG A 42 -0.64 7.31 6.39
C ARG A 42 -0.67 8.84 6.50
N LYS A 43 -1.07 9.38 7.65
CA LYS A 43 -1.40 10.80 7.93
C LYS A 43 -0.31 11.85 7.63
N GLY A 44 0.90 11.47 7.21
CA GLY A 44 1.95 12.36 6.66
C GLY A 44 2.46 11.97 5.26
N LYS A 45 1.89 10.93 4.63
CA LYS A 45 2.14 10.48 3.24
C LYS A 45 1.01 10.86 2.28
N LYS A 46 -0.06 11.52 2.74
CA LYS A 46 -1.09 12.08 1.86
C LYS A 46 -0.47 13.11 0.90
N ASP A 47 0.43 13.92 1.42
CA ASP A 47 1.22 14.87 0.64
C ASP A 47 2.03 14.14 -0.42
N HIS A 48 2.62 12.99 -0.09
CA HIS A 48 3.36 12.19 -1.06
C HIS A 48 2.48 11.68 -2.20
N LEU A 49 1.26 11.18 -1.91
CA LEU A 49 0.29 10.81 -2.96
C LEU A 49 -0.11 11.99 -3.83
N TRP A 50 -0.37 13.14 -3.21
CA TRP A 50 -0.66 14.38 -3.90
C TRP A 50 0.49 14.80 -4.83
N HIS A 51 1.73 14.73 -4.36
CA HIS A 51 2.92 15.04 -5.16
C HIS A 51 3.08 14.10 -6.35
N ILE A 52 2.87 12.80 -6.15
CA ILE A 52 2.93 11.81 -7.24
C ILE A 52 1.91 12.14 -8.33
N VAL A 53 0.65 12.40 -7.94
CA VAL A 53 -0.41 12.74 -8.90
C VAL A 53 -0.15 14.09 -9.57
N LYS A 54 0.29 15.12 -8.83
CA LYS A 54 0.65 16.42 -9.41
C LYS A 54 1.77 16.31 -10.44
N GLU A 55 2.81 15.54 -10.13
CA GLU A 55 3.94 15.34 -11.03
C GLU A 55 3.50 14.58 -12.30
N TRP A 56 2.66 13.56 -12.15
CA TRP A 56 2.05 12.87 -13.29
C TRP A 56 1.22 13.81 -14.16
N MET A 57 0.35 14.63 -13.56
CA MET A 57 -0.46 15.62 -14.27
C MET A 57 0.43 16.61 -15.04
N ARG A 58 1.49 17.11 -14.40
CA ARG A 58 2.47 18.02 -15.00
C ARG A 58 3.15 17.40 -16.23
N ILE A 59 3.63 16.16 -16.12
CA ILE A 59 4.28 15.44 -17.23
C ILE A 59 3.31 15.23 -18.41
N ASN A 60 2.03 15.00 -18.13
CA ASN A 60 1.00 14.82 -19.15
C ASN A 60 0.39 16.15 -19.66
N GLY A 61 0.97 17.31 -19.29
CA GLY A 61 0.47 18.62 -19.72
C GLY A 61 -0.89 19.00 -19.15
N ILE A 62 -1.37 18.31 -18.12
CA ILE A 62 -2.66 18.56 -17.47
C ILE A 62 -2.47 19.71 -16.47
N SER A 63 -3.04 20.87 -16.77
CA SER A 63 -2.96 22.07 -15.94
C SER A 63 -4.35 22.66 -15.65
N GLY A 64 -4.44 23.53 -14.64
CA GLY A 64 -5.71 24.19 -14.26
C GLY A 64 -6.73 23.29 -13.57
N LEU A 65 -6.34 22.06 -13.22
CA LEU A 65 -7.16 21.11 -12.48
C LEU A 65 -6.60 20.90 -11.06
N GLU A 66 -7.49 20.84 -10.08
CA GLU A 66 -7.18 20.55 -8.68
C GLU A 66 -7.47 19.09 -8.35
N ILE A 67 -6.68 18.48 -7.47
CA ILE A 67 -6.94 17.12 -7.01
C ILE A 67 -8.08 17.15 -5.98
N GLU A 68 -9.24 16.61 -6.37
CA GLU A 68 -10.43 16.54 -5.54
C GLU A 68 -10.32 15.41 -4.49
N LYS A 69 -9.97 14.21 -4.97
CA LYS A 69 -9.84 13.01 -4.14
C LYS A 69 -8.68 12.19 -4.67
N VAL A 70 -7.87 11.64 -3.76
CA VAL A 70 -6.82 10.67 -4.09
C VAL A 70 -6.77 9.56 -3.06
N ARG A 71 -6.58 8.33 -3.54
CA ARG A 71 -6.48 7.11 -2.74
C ARG A 71 -5.44 6.20 -3.37
N ALA A 72 -4.74 5.42 -2.55
CA ALA A 72 -3.85 4.38 -3.04
C ALA A 72 -4.14 3.04 -2.38
N PHE A 73 -4.21 1.98 -3.17
CA PHE A 73 -4.54 0.63 -2.76
C PHE A 73 -3.35 -0.27 -3.04
N GLU A 74 -2.86 -0.97 -2.03
CA GLU A 74 -1.80 -1.95 -2.21
C GLU A 74 -2.38 -3.12 -2.99
N ARG A 75 -1.72 -3.51 -4.08
CA ARG A 75 -2.09 -4.71 -4.83
C ARG A 75 -1.76 -5.95 -4.00
N PRO A 76 -2.63 -6.98 -3.98
CA PRO A 76 -2.29 -8.26 -3.38
C PRO A 76 -1.08 -8.88 -4.08
N LYS A 77 -0.26 -9.60 -3.32
CA LYS A 77 0.86 -10.38 -3.87
C LYS A 77 0.33 -11.61 -4.61
N PRO A 78 1.06 -12.16 -5.61
CA PRO A 78 0.59 -13.31 -6.38
C PRO A 78 0.14 -14.50 -5.52
N HIS A 79 0.90 -14.85 -4.48
CA HIS A 79 0.54 -15.96 -3.57
C HIS A 79 -0.63 -15.66 -2.63
N GLU A 80 -1.03 -14.40 -2.47
CA GLU A 80 -2.19 -14.00 -1.66
C GLU A 80 -3.44 -13.73 -2.52
N LEU A 81 -3.27 -13.69 -3.85
CA LEU A 81 -4.26 -13.20 -4.79
C LEU A 81 -5.55 -13.99 -4.74
N HIS A 82 -5.46 -15.33 -4.80
CA HIS A 82 -6.64 -16.20 -4.78
C HIS A 82 -7.50 -15.99 -3.53
N LYS A 83 -6.88 -16.02 -2.36
CA LYS A 83 -7.54 -15.78 -1.08
C LYS A 83 -8.11 -14.35 -0.99
N PHE A 84 -7.43 -13.38 -1.59
CA PHE A 84 -7.93 -12.02 -1.68
C PHE A 84 -9.18 -11.93 -2.57
N MET A 85 -9.19 -12.63 -3.71
CA MET A 85 -10.35 -12.69 -4.61
C MET A 85 -11.52 -13.41 -3.96
N GLU A 86 -11.28 -14.49 -3.22
CA GLU A 86 -12.29 -15.17 -2.41
C GLU A 86 -12.93 -14.21 -1.39
N LYS A 87 -12.12 -13.46 -0.64
CA LYS A 87 -12.60 -12.45 0.31
C LYS A 87 -13.45 -11.39 -0.41
N THR A 88 -13.03 -10.97 -1.59
CA THR A 88 -13.72 -9.96 -2.40
C THR A 88 -15.06 -10.47 -2.93
N SER A 89 -15.11 -11.70 -3.43
CA SER A 89 -16.33 -12.37 -3.88
C SER A 89 -17.35 -12.50 -2.75
N ASN A 90 -16.91 -13.00 -1.59
CA ASN A 90 -17.74 -13.09 -0.39
C ASN A 90 -18.26 -11.71 0.06
N PHE A 91 -17.42 -10.67 -0.01
CA PHE A 91 -17.84 -9.30 0.32
C PHE A 91 -18.95 -8.80 -0.62
N LYS A 92 -18.79 -9.00 -1.93
CA LYS A 92 -19.80 -8.62 -2.93
C LYS A 92 -21.11 -9.37 -2.73
N ALA A 93 -21.04 -10.69 -2.53
CA ALA A 93 -22.21 -11.52 -2.27
C ALA A 93 -22.97 -11.08 -1.00
N ARG A 94 -22.25 -10.71 0.08
CA ARG A 94 -22.87 -10.15 1.30
C ARG A 94 -23.52 -8.79 1.06
N ALA A 95 -22.88 -7.92 0.28
CA ALA A 95 -23.41 -6.61 -0.05
C ALA A 95 -24.71 -6.74 -0.86
N LEU A 96 -24.70 -7.59 -1.90
CA LEU A 96 -25.88 -7.87 -2.74
C LEU A 96 -27.02 -8.50 -1.94
N ALA A 97 -26.73 -9.50 -1.10
CA ALA A 97 -27.74 -10.13 -0.26
C ALA A 97 -28.41 -9.12 0.69
N LYS A 98 -27.61 -8.21 1.28
CA LYS A 98 -28.12 -7.14 2.14
C LYS A 98 -28.99 -6.14 1.36
N GLU A 99 -28.57 -5.75 0.17
CA GLU A 99 -29.30 -4.82 -0.69
C GLU A 99 -30.65 -5.39 -1.13
N GLN A 100 -30.69 -6.68 -1.47
CA GLN A 100 -31.89 -7.40 -1.87
C GLN A 100 -32.76 -7.86 -0.70
N GLY A 101 -32.31 -7.69 0.56
CA GLY A 101 -33.01 -8.18 1.75
C GLY A 101 -33.10 -9.71 1.84
N VAL A 102 -32.24 -10.44 1.11
CA VAL A 102 -32.23 -11.91 1.09
C VAL A 102 -31.17 -12.48 2.03
N LYS A 103 -31.38 -13.72 2.49
CA LYS A 103 -30.37 -14.43 3.31
C LYS A 103 -29.11 -14.66 2.48
N TYR A 104 -27.97 -14.24 3.03
CA TYR A 104 -26.66 -14.47 2.43
C TYR A 104 -26.41 -15.96 2.16
N LYS A 105 -26.03 -16.28 0.92
CA LYS A 105 -25.48 -17.57 0.52
C LYS A 105 -24.01 -17.38 0.14
N ARG A 106 -23.14 -18.28 0.60
CA ARG A 106 -21.71 -18.24 0.23
C ARG A 106 -21.60 -18.55 -1.27
N PRO A 107 -20.91 -17.71 -2.06
CA PRO A 107 -20.68 -18.01 -3.46
C PRO A 107 -19.78 -19.25 -3.60
N GLU A 108 -19.98 -20.00 -4.68
CA GLU A 108 -19.04 -21.03 -5.10
C GLU A 108 -17.70 -20.38 -5.44
N ILE A 109 -16.62 -21.02 -4.99
CA ILE A 109 -15.27 -20.52 -5.16
C ILE A 109 -14.69 -21.28 -6.36
N PRO A 110 -14.44 -20.62 -7.50
CA PRO A 110 -13.77 -21.26 -8.61
C PRO A 110 -12.31 -21.55 -8.24
N ASP A 111 -11.71 -22.56 -8.88
CA ASP A 111 -10.29 -22.87 -8.70
C ASP A 111 -9.38 -21.72 -9.16
N ARG A 112 -9.85 -20.94 -10.14
CA ARG A 112 -9.13 -19.78 -10.69
C ARG A 112 -10.10 -18.64 -11.01
N TYR A 113 -9.73 -17.42 -10.63
CA TYR A 113 -10.50 -16.20 -10.92
C TYR A 113 -9.97 -15.55 -12.21
N PRO A 114 -10.81 -14.98 -13.08
CA PRO A 114 -10.35 -14.24 -14.27
C PRO A 114 -9.41 -13.07 -13.94
N GLN A 115 -9.54 -12.49 -12.74
CA GLN A 115 -8.66 -11.44 -12.25
C GLN A 115 -7.23 -11.95 -12.01
N GLU A 116 -7.03 -13.25 -11.79
CA GLU A 116 -5.69 -13.82 -11.63
C GLU A 116 -4.90 -13.75 -12.92
N ASP A 117 -5.54 -14.04 -14.05
CA ASP A 117 -4.94 -13.90 -15.39
C ASP A 117 -4.50 -12.46 -15.66
N TYR A 118 -5.33 -11.49 -15.27
CA TYR A 118 -5.00 -10.08 -15.39
C TYR A 118 -3.78 -9.68 -14.56
N PHE A 119 -3.69 -10.16 -13.31
CA PHE A 119 -2.55 -9.87 -12.45
C PHE A 119 -1.27 -10.56 -12.92
N GLU A 120 -1.37 -11.79 -13.45
CA GLU A 120 -0.25 -12.49 -14.09
C GLU A 120 0.27 -11.71 -15.30
N ALA A 121 -0.61 -11.23 -16.18
CA ALA A 121 -0.22 -10.40 -17.32
C ALA A 121 0.48 -9.09 -16.89
N LEU A 122 -0.02 -8.43 -15.84
CA LEU A 122 0.63 -7.25 -15.26
C LEU A 122 2.01 -7.57 -14.66
N GLU A 123 2.17 -8.71 -13.99
CA GLU A 123 3.45 -9.21 -13.48
C GLU A 123 4.45 -9.40 -14.62
N GLU A 124 4.04 -10.03 -15.72
CA GLU A 124 4.87 -10.25 -16.91
C GLU A 124 5.29 -8.94 -17.59
N GLU A 125 4.32 -8.06 -17.87
CA GLU A 125 4.59 -6.75 -18.47
C GLU A 125 5.61 -5.95 -17.66
N THR A 126 5.49 -6.00 -16.34
CA THR A 126 6.40 -5.28 -15.47
C THR A 126 7.77 -5.95 -15.41
N LYS A 127 7.86 -7.28 -15.48
CA LYS A 127 9.16 -7.97 -15.63
C LYS A 127 9.86 -7.50 -16.91
N LEU A 128 9.12 -7.34 -18.00
CA LEU A 128 9.64 -6.79 -19.26
C LEU A 128 10.10 -5.33 -19.10
N LEU A 129 9.25 -4.46 -18.56
CA LEU A 129 9.61 -3.05 -18.31
C LEU A 129 10.85 -2.92 -17.43
N ASN A 130 10.97 -3.73 -16.39
CA ASN A 130 12.15 -3.75 -15.54
C ASN A 130 13.40 -4.22 -16.27
N LYS A 131 13.29 -5.23 -17.13
CA LYS A 131 14.42 -5.64 -17.98
C LYS A 131 14.90 -4.50 -18.88
N HIS A 132 13.99 -3.66 -19.37
CA HIS A 132 14.33 -2.52 -20.23
C HIS A 132 14.81 -1.28 -19.47
N LEU A 133 14.23 -0.95 -18.31
CA LEU A 133 14.48 0.30 -17.58
C LEU A 133 15.54 0.16 -16.47
N PHE A 134 15.66 -1.01 -15.85
CA PHE A 134 16.55 -1.21 -14.71
C PHE A 134 18.03 -1.31 -15.14
N PHE A 135 18.31 -2.00 -16.25
CA PHE A 135 19.69 -2.17 -16.75
C PHE A 135 20.38 -0.84 -17.11
N PRO A 136 19.74 0.13 -17.79
CA PRO A 136 20.34 1.43 -18.05
C PRO A 136 20.52 2.28 -16.79
N CYS A 137 19.57 2.23 -15.85
CA CYS A 137 19.66 2.98 -14.58
C CYS A 137 20.84 2.52 -13.72
N VAL A 138 21.07 1.20 -13.60
CA VAL A 138 22.20 0.65 -12.84
C VAL A 138 23.54 1.11 -13.40
N ASN A 139 23.65 1.25 -14.72
CA ASN A 139 24.87 1.72 -15.39
C ASN A 139 25.14 3.22 -15.20
N SER A 140 24.14 4.01 -14.79
CA SER A 140 24.31 5.45 -14.52
C SER A 140 24.85 5.77 -13.10
N TYR A 141 24.87 4.78 -12.19
CA TYR A 141 25.36 4.98 -10.83
C TYR A 141 26.89 4.78 -10.74
N LYS A 142 27.57 5.60 -9.93
CA LYS A 142 29.00 5.44 -9.62
C LYS A 142 29.29 4.02 -9.09
N SER A 143 30.41 3.44 -9.49
CA SER A 143 30.79 2.02 -9.31
C SER A 143 30.50 1.42 -7.94
N HIS A 144 30.77 2.14 -6.85
CA HIS A 144 30.53 1.66 -5.48
C HIS A 144 29.03 1.54 -5.10
N ARG A 145 28.13 2.31 -5.73
CA ARG A 145 26.67 2.16 -5.59
C ARG A 145 26.13 1.06 -6.51
N ALA A 146 26.72 0.88 -7.69
CA ALA A 146 26.36 -0.21 -8.59
C ALA A 146 26.62 -1.59 -7.94
N ASP A 147 27.72 -1.75 -7.22
CA ASP A 147 28.02 -2.99 -6.48
C ASP A 147 27.09 -3.21 -5.28
N ALA A 148 26.60 -2.15 -4.63
CA ALA A 148 25.59 -2.26 -3.58
C ALA A 148 24.21 -2.65 -4.16
N ILE A 149 23.88 -2.22 -5.38
CA ILE A 149 22.67 -2.57 -6.14
C ILE A 149 22.79 -3.97 -6.79
N LYS A 150 24.00 -4.44 -7.08
CA LYS A 150 24.26 -5.80 -7.56
C LYS A 150 24.36 -6.82 -6.42
N LYS A 151 24.99 -6.47 -5.29
CA LYS A 151 25.10 -7.34 -4.09
C LYS A 151 23.80 -7.40 -3.31
N LYS A 152 23.05 -6.30 -3.23
CA LYS A 152 21.63 -6.34 -2.89
C LYS A 152 20.93 -6.53 -4.22
N ASP A 153 20.84 -7.76 -4.73
CA ASP A 153 19.76 -8.12 -5.66
C ASP A 153 18.50 -7.52 -5.05
N TYR A 154 18.09 -6.35 -5.54
CA TYR A 154 17.42 -5.35 -4.70
C TYR A 154 15.96 -5.73 -4.64
N ASP A 155 15.73 -6.76 -3.83
CA ASP A 155 14.52 -7.47 -3.54
C ASP A 155 13.38 -7.10 -4.48
N LEU A 156 13.60 -7.43 -5.76
CA LEU A 156 12.62 -7.29 -6.82
C LEU A 156 11.32 -8.01 -6.41
N GLN A 157 11.46 -9.04 -5.55
CA GLN A 157 10.41 -9.82 -4.94
C GLN A 157 9.66 -9.10 -3.79
N ASN A 158 10.26 -8.06 -3.18
CA ASN A 158 9.63 -7.24 -2.14
C ASN A 158 9.11 -5.89 -2.64
N ARG A 159 9.00 -5.70 -3.95
CA ARG A 159 8.32 -4.56 -4.55
C ARG A 159 6.87 -4.51 -4.08
N LYS A 160 6.42 -3.31 -3.75
CA LYS A 160 5.02 -3.06 -3.44
C LYS A 160 4.38 -2.30 -4.58
N ARG A 161 3.41 -2.94 -5.23
CA ARG A 161 2.55 -2.30 -6.22
C ARG A 161 1.38 -1.62 -5.56
N TYR A 162 1.08 -0.44 -6.05
CA TYR A 162 -0.04 0.36 -5.64
C TYR A 162 -0.85 0.77 -6.86
N LEU A 163 -2.16 0.66 -6.72
CA LEU A 163 -3.10 1.33 -7.59
C LEU A 163 -3.44 2.68 -6.96
N ILE A 164 -3.04 3.78 -7.61
CA ILE A 164 -3.39 5.13 -7.21
C ILE A 164 -4.62 5.55 -8.01
N VAL A 165 -5.73 5.84 -7.32
CA VAL A 165 -6.94 6.35 -7.96
C VAL A 165 -7.22 7.77 -7.50
N PHE A 166 -7.56 8.64 -8.43
CA PHE A 166 -7.85 10.03 -8.12
C PHE A 166 -8.94 10.63 -9.02
N LYS A 167 -9.53 11.71 -8.52
CA LYS A 167 -10.41 12.61 -9.28
C LYS A 167 -9.81 14.00 -9.25
N THR A 168 -10.04 14.73 -10.31
CA THR A 168 -9.72 16.15 -10.38
C THR A 168 -11.00 16.98 -10.43
N ARG A 169 -10.89 18.24 -10.03
CA ARG A 169 -11.93 19.26 -10.17
C ARG A 169 -11.36 20.41 -11.00
N ASN A 170 -12.12 20.88 -11.98
CA ASN A 170 -11.76 22.08 -12.71
C ASN A 170 -12.00 23.31 -11.82
N SER A 171 -10.97 24.10 -11.55
CA SER A 171 -11.07 25.26 -10.64
C SER A 171 -12.01 26.35 -11.17
N LYS A 172 -12.19 26.44 -12.49
CA LYS A 172 -13.04 27.46 -13.12
C LYS A 172 -14.50 27.04 -13.22
N THR A 173 -14.75 25.80 -13.66
CA THR A 173 -16.12 25.31 -13.91
C THR A 173 -16.71 24.56 -12.72
N GLY A 174 -15.88 24.12 -11.77
CA GLY A 174 -16.28 23.25 -10.66
C GLY A 174 -16.56 21.80 -11.09
N GLU A 175 -16.40 21.46 -12.37
CA GLU A 175 -16.68 20.13 -12.90
C GLU A 175 -15.71 19.09 -12.33
N ILE A 176 -16.25 17.95 -11.89
CA ILE A 176 -15.47 16.85 -11.32
C ILE A 176 -15.25 15.78 -12.39
N SER A 177 -13.99 15.39 -12.58
CA SER A 177 -13.61 14.38 -13.56
C SER A 177 -14.14 12.98 -13.21
N ARG A 178 -14.11 12.10 -14.21
CA ARG A 178 -14.11 10.65 -13.98
C ARG A 178 -12.92 10.23 -13.12
N TRP A 179 -13.00 9.04 -12.54
CA TRP A 179 -11.86 8.43 -11.85
C TRP A 179 -10.75 8.12 -12.85
N ILE A 180 -9.52 8.43 -12.44
CA ILE A 180 -8.29 8.04 -13.14
C ILE A 180 -7.55 7.08 -12.22
N SER A 181 -6.99 6.01 -12.79
CA SER A 181 -6.21 5.00 -12.10
C SER A 181 -4.80 4.90 -12.68
N LEU A 182 -3.81 4.90 -11.79
CA LEU A 182 -2.40 4.77 -12.13
C LEU A 182 -1.83 3.54 -11.42
N ASP A 183 -1.15 2.70 -12.17
CA ASP A 183 -0.32 1.64 -11.60
C ASP A 183 1.04 2.22 -11.22
N ALA A 184 1.45 2.01 -9.97
CA ALA A 184 2.68 2.56 -9.43
C ALA A 184 3.45 1.55 -8.58
N GLU A 185 4.77 1.60 -8.66
CA GLU A 185 5.69 0.84 -7.83
C GLU A 185 6.41 1.75 -6.84
N LEU A 186 6.55 1.27 -5.61
CA LEU A 186 7.41 1.88 -4.60
C LEU A 186 8.72 1.12 -4.45
N PHE A 187 9.80 1.87 -4.52
CA PHE A 187 11.16 1.40 -4.26
C PHE A 187 11.70 2.10 -3.02
N PRO A 188 12.42 1.41 -2.14
CA PRO A 188 13.16 2.10 -1.09
C PRO A 188 14.14 3.10 -1.72
N ASN A 189 14.16 4.32 -1.19
CA ASN A 189 15.09 5.33 -1.66
C ASN A 189 16.49 5.02 -1.11
N THR A 190 17.46 4.89 -2.01
CA THR A 190 18.86 4.64 -1.64
C THR A 190 19.61 5.92 -1.24
N ASP A 191 19.02 7.09 -1.48
CA ASP A 191 19.60 8.37 -1.13
C ASP A 191 19.31 8.71 0.35
N PRO A 192 20.33 8.72 1.23
CA PRO A 192 20.13 9.02 2.65
C PRO A 192 19.66 10.46 2.90
N ASP A 193 19.95 11.38 1.97
CA ASP A 193 19.61 12.81 2.11
C ASP A 193 18.21 13.13 1.57
N SER A 194 17.54 12.16 0.94
CA SER A 194 16.21 12.35 0.40
C SER A 194 15.16 12.48 1.50
N LYS A 195 14.33 13.52 1.40
CA LYS A 195 13.12 13.70 2.22
C LYS A 195 12.14 12.53 2.09
N TYR A 196 12.15 11.83 0.95
CA TYR A 196 11.28 10.70 0.67
C TYR A 196 11.98 9.37 0.96
N LYS A 197 11.34 8.54 1.79
CA LYS A 197 11.79 7.18 2.11
C LYS A 197 11.72 6.22 0.94
N ASP A 198 10.80 6.48 0.02
CA ASP A 198 10.49 5.60 -1.11
C ASP A 198 10.52 6.43 -2.40
N LYS A 199 11.18 5.94 -3.44
CA LYS A 199 11.04 6.43 -4.83
C LYS A 199 9.81 5.80 -5.45
N VAL A 200 9.04 6.59 -6.18
CA VAL A 200 7.82 6.14 -6.86
C VAL A 200 8.10 6.06 -8.35
N VAL A 201 7.67 4.97 -8.98
CA VAL A 201 7.63 4.84 -10.44
C VAL A 201 6.17 4.64 -10.83
N ILE A 202 5.66 5.49 -11.70
CA ILE A 202 4.35 5.30 -12.31
C ILE A 202 4.57 4.49 -13.57
N ASN A 203 3.97 3.29 -13.63
CA ASN A 203 4.12 2.38 -14.75
C ASN A 203 3.24 2.83 -15.92
N LYS A 204 1.94 2.92 -15.68
CA LYS A 204 0.94 3.30 -16.69
C LYS A 204 -0.37 3.76 -16.07
N GLU A 205 -1.20 4.40 -16.88
CA GLU A 205 -2.62 4.56 -16.59
C GLU A 205 -3.33 3.22 -16.84
N THR A 206 -4.22 2.84 -15.93
CA THR A 206 -5.03 1.61 -16.03
C THR A 206 -6.51 1.95 -16.09
N ASP A 207 -7.32 1.02 -16.59
CA ASP A 207 -8.77 1.19 -16.63
C ASP A 207 -9.38 1.07 -15.22
N TYR A 208 -9.98 2.15 -14.75
CA TYR A 208 -10.58 2.22 -13.42
C TYR A 208 -11.70 1.18 -13.24
N GLU A 209 -12.51 0.93 -14.26
CA GLU A 209 -13.65 0.02 -14.16
C GLU A 209 -13.17 -1.43 -14.01
N GLN A 210 -12.11 -1.79 -14.75
CA GLN A 210 -11.45 -3.09 -14.60
C GLN A 210 -10.88 -3.28 -13.19
N GLU A 211 -10.21 -2.25 -12.66
CA GLU A 211 -9.56 -2.28 -11.34
C GLU A 211 -10.56 -2.24 -10.17
N LEU A 212 -11.70 -1.57 -10.37
CA LEU A 212 -12.75 -1.47 -9.36
C LEU A 212 -13.26 -2.86 -8.94
N SER A 213 -13.26 -3.82 -9.86
CA SER A 213 -13.76 -5.17 -9.62
C SER A 213 -13.09 -5.86 -8.42
N TRP A 214 -11.79 -5.72 -8.23
CA TRP A 214 -11.07 -6.31 -7.09
C TRP A 214 -10.88 -5.31 -5.93
N MET A 215 -10.83 -4.01 -6.23
CA MET A 215 -10.56 -2.97 -5.24
C MET A 215 -11.79 -2.59 -4.40
N LEU A 216 -13.01 -2.84 -4.89
CA LEU A 216 -14.26 -2.38 -4.27
C LEU A 216 -14.35 -2.62 -2.74
N PRO A 217 -14.03 -3.82 -2.20
CA PRO A 217 -14.09 -4.03 -0.75
C PRO A 217 -13.17 -3.08 0.02
N LEU A 218 -11.95 -2.86 -0.49
CA LEU A 218 -10.98 -1.95 0.12
C LEU A 218 -11.46 -0.50 0.08
N GLN A 219 -12.15 -0.11 -1.01
CA GLN A 219 -12.71 1.22 -1.14
C GLN A 219 -13.80 1.47 -0.10
N VAL A 220 -14.72 0.50 0.07
CA VAL A 220 -15.80 0.59 1.06
C VAL A 220 -15.25 0.60 2.49
N GLU A 221 -14.23 -0.21 2.78
CA GLU A 221 -13.54 -0.19 4.08
C GLU A 221 -12.96 1.20 4.38
N LYS A 222 -12.25 1.81 3.42
CA LYS A 222 -11.72 3.17 3.57
C LYS A 222 -12.79 4.25 3.73
N ASP A 223 -13.90 4.13 3.00
CA ASP A 223 -15.00 5.08 3.09
C ASP A 223 -15.64 5.05 4.48
N ARG A 224 -15.83 3.85 5.06
CA ARG A 224 -16.33 3.70 6.43
C ARG A 224 -15.37 4.29 7.45
N ASP A 225 -14.06 4.07 7.29
CA ASP A 225 -13.05 4.63 8.18
C ASP A 225 -12.96 6.15 8.10
N SER A 226 -13.24 6.73 6.92
CA SER A 226 -13.25 8.18 6.74
C SER A 226 -14.44 8.86 7.42
N LYS A 227 -15.62 8.22 7.45
CA LYS A 227 -16.83 8.75 8.10
C LYS A 227 -16.80 8.70 9.62
N LYS A 228 -15.94 7.87 10.21
CA LYS A 228 -15.78 7.75 11.67
C LYS A 228 -14.87 8.82 12.28
N ARG A 229 -14.22 9.65 11.45
CA ARG A 229 -13.29 10.70 11.87
C ARG A 229 -13.92 12.06 11.67
#